data_AF-A0A7C0W409-F1
#
_entry.id   AF-A0A7C0W409-F1
#
_cell.length_a   1.000
_cell.length_b   1.000
_cell.length_c   1.000
_cell.angle_alpha   90.00
_cell.angle_beta   90.00
_cell.angle_gamma   90.00
#
_symmetry.space_group_name_H-M   'P 1'
#
loop_
_entity.id
_entity.type
_entity.pdbx_description
1 polymer ?
#
loop_
_entity_poly.entity_id
_entity_poly.type
_entity_poly.pdbx_seq_one_letter_code
_entity_poly.pdbx_strand_id
1 'polypeptide(L)'
;FMATKKGKIKKVSLSSFSNLRNVGIIALRLLPEDELVGVRLAKNQEDVILTSRLGRSIRFSGNLIRSMGRSALGVRGMIFGSQDYLINIDLVEPDSEKDLLLITEGGYAKRTSLKEFRRFKRQGSRGMMSIKLTKEKGEVIAVKVVEEEDEIVLISQQGVVIRVPVEEIHKTGRYSQGVKVMNLAPEDKVASVALISGERANLD
;
A
#
# COMPACT_ATOMS: atom_id res chain seq x y z
N PHE A 1 8.70 -7.60 6.68
CA PHE A 1 9.10 -6.31 6.11
C PHE A 1 8.43 -5.18 6.87
N MET A 2 9.13 -4.06 6.98
CA MET A 2 8.64 -2.79 7.51
C MET A 2 8.96 -1.71 6.49
N ALA A 3 8.08 -0.73 6.34
CA ALA A 3 8.29 0.43 5.49
C ALA A 3 7.88 1.72 6.20
N THR A 4 8.54 2.81 5.85
CA THR A 4 8.39 4.11 6.50
C THR A 4 7.92 5.17 5.51
N LYS A 5 7.35 6.26 6.03
CA LYS A 5 6.86 7.40 5.26
C LYS A 5 7.93 7.98 4.33
N LYS A 6 9.17 8.11 4.81
CA LYS A 6 10.31 8.60 4.00
C LYS A 6 10.94 7.53 3.11
N GLY A 7 10.30 6.36 2.97
CA GLY A 7 10.66 5.35 1.99
C GLY A 7 11.84 4.49 2.36
N LYS A 8 12.19 4.41 3.65
CA LYS A 8 13.04 3.34 4.16
C LYS A 8 12.24 2.05 4.26
N ILE A 9 12.87 0.94 3.88
CA ILE A 9 12.36 -0.41 4.04
C ILE A 9 13.35 -1.28 4.80
N LYS A 10 12.82 -2.25 5.55
CA LYS A 10 13.63 -3.18 6.31
C LYS A 10 13.01 -4.57 6.36
N LYS A 11 13.85 -5.59 6.14
CA LYS A 11 13.54 -6.99 6.41
C LYS A 11 14.22 -7.39 7.72
N VAL A 12 13.48 -8.00 8.63
CA VAL A 12 13.97 -8.54 9.91
C VAL A 12 13.43 -9.95 10.04
N SER A 13 14.26 -10.86 10.55
CA SER A 13 13.83 -12.23 10.83
C SER A 13 12.78 -12.26 11.93
N LEU A 14 11.73 -13.07 11.77
CA LEU A 14 10.66 -13.19 12.78
C LEU A 14 11.21 -13.68 14.13
N SER A 15 12.23 -14.56 14.10
CA SER A 15 12.94 -15.03 15.30
C SER A 15 13.52 -13.91 16.17
N SER A 16 13.80 -12.73 15.60
CA SER A 16 14.26 -11.56 16.35
C SER A 16 13.19 -10.97 17.28
N PHE A 17 11.95 -11.44 17.16
CA PHE A 17 10.78 -11.07 17.96
C PHE A 17 10.27 -12.24 18.82
N SER A 18 11.04 -13.32 19.00
CA SER A 18 10.64 -14.49 19.80
C SER A 18 10.43 -14.19 21.30
N ASN A 19 11.28 -13.33 21.86
CA ASN A 19 11.22 -12.96 23.28
C ASN A 19 10.55 -11.60 23.47
N LEU A 20 9.21 -11.58 23.45
CA LEU A 20 8.42 -10.38 23.69
C LEU A 20 8.28 -10.11 25.19
N ARG A 21 8.39 -8.84 25.57
CA ARG A 21 8.12 -8.33 26.92
C ARG A 21 6.95 -7.36 26.86
N ASN A 22 6.22 -7.21 27.96
CA ASN A 22 5.08 -6.28 28.06
C ASN A 22 5.46 -4.80 27.88
N VAL A 23 6.75 -4.46 27.96
CA VAL A 23 7.28 -3.10 27.73
C VAL A 23 7.53 -2.76 26.25
N GLY A 24 7.27 -3.70 25.34
CA GLY A 24 7.57 -3.56 23.93
C GLY A 24 9.07 -3.67 23.61
N ILE A 25 9.39 -3.74 22.32
CA ILE A 25 10.77 -3.80 21.83
C ILE A 25 10.93 -2.95 20.58
N ILE A 26 12.12 -2.38 20.39
CA ILE A 26 12.45 -1.65 19.16
C ILE A 26 12.34 -2.63 17.98
N ALA A 27 11.51 -2.29 16.99
CA ALA A 27 11.38 -3.04 15.72
C ALA A 27 12.12 -2.35 14.57
N LEU A 28 12.22 -1.02 14.61
CA LEU A 28 12.86 -0.16 13.63
C LEU A 28 13.28 1.16 14.29
N ARG A 29 14.47 1.66 13.94
CA ARG A 29 14.85 3.03 14.28
C ARG A 29 14.32 3.96 13.19
N LEU A 30 13.63 5.02 13.59
CA LEU A 30 13.09 6.04 12.70
C LEU A 30 14.03 7.25 12.66
N LEU A 31 14.06 7.92 11.52
CA LEU A 31 14.67 9.25 11.41
C LEU A 31 13.68 10.30 11.93
N PRO A 32 14.13 11.53 12.29
CA PRO A 32 13.22 12.61 12.63
C PRO A 32 12.17 12.83 11.53
N GLU A 33 10.92 13.11 11.92
CA GLU A 33 9.76 13.27 11.02
C GLU A 33 9.48 12.06 10.11
N ASP A 34 9.98 10.87 10.46
CA ASP A 34 9.67 9.62 9.78
C ASP A 34 8.76 8.76 10.66
N GLU A 35 7.87 8.01 10.04
CA GLU A 35 6.89 7.16 10.72
C GLU A 35 6.80 5.81 10.04
N LEU A 36 6.46 4.77 10.80
CA LEU A 36 6.19 3.45 10.27
C LEU A 36 4.83 3.48 9.55
N VAL A 37 4.84 3.16 8.25
CA VAL A 37 3.63 3.16 7.41
C VAL A 37 3.01 1.76 7.32
N GLY A 38 3.84 0.72 7.27
CA GLY A 38 3.31 -0.63 7.14
C GLY A 38 4.29 -1.72 7.51
N VAL A 39 3.71 -2.83 7.94
CA VAL A 39 4.41 -4.08 8.27
C VAL A 39 3.73 -5.21 7.52
N ARG A 40 4.53 -6.11 6.95
CA ARG A 40 4.06 -7.32 6.27
C ARG A 40 4.92 -8.51 6.68
N LEU A 41 4.30 -9.62 7.03
CA LEU A 41 5.03 -10.88 7.17
C LEU A 41 5.41 -11.35 5.77
N ALA A 42 6.70 -11.61 5.55
CA ALA A 42 7.16 -12.12 4.28
C ALA A 42 7.21 -13.64 4.31
N LYS A 43 6.76 -14.24 3.22
CA LYS A 43 7.09 -15.60 2.82
C LYS A 43 8.32 -15.57 1.91
N ASN A 44 8.73 -16.74 1.43
CA ASN A 44 9.88 -16.84 0.52
C ASN A 44 9.48 -16.36 -0.88
N GLN A 45 10.38 -15.60 -1.52
CA GLN A 45 10.31 -15.21 -2.94
C GLN A 45 9.24 -14.18 -3.34
N GLU A 46 8.63 -13.47 -2.40
CA GLU A 46 7.68 -12.39 -2.71
C GLU A 46 8.37 -11.15 -3.30
N ASP A 47 7.64 -10.44 -4.16
CA ASP A 47 7.93 -9.07 -4.55
C ASP A 47 7.41 -8.09 -3.51
N VAL A 48 8.14 -7.00 -3.32
CA VAL A 48 7.71 -5.83 -2.56
C VAL A 48 7.08 -4.84 -3.52
N ILE A 49 5.89 -4.36 -3.18
CA ILE A 49 5.24 -3.21 -3.82
C ILE A 49 5.18 -2.09 -2.81
N LEU A 50 5.62 -0.91 -3.25
CA LEU A 50 5.55 0.33 -2.49
C LEU A 50 4.77 1.35 -3.32
N THR A 51 3.80 2.02 -2.71
CA THR A 51 2.99 3.03 -3.37
C THR A 51 2.99 4.34 -2.59
N SER A 52 3.16 5.45 -3.31
CA SER A 52 3.23 6.80 -2.77
C SER A 52 1.89 7.53 -2.82
N ARG A 53 1.78 8.58 -2.00
CA ARG A 53 0.63 9.49 -1.92
C ARG A 53 0.29 10.11 -3.28
N LEU A 54 1.31 10.45 -4.08
CA LEU A 54 1.13 10.99 -5.43
C LEU A 54 0.96 9.91 -6.51
N GLY A 55 0.58 8.69 -6.14
CA GLY A 55 0.13 7.66 -7.08
C GLY A 55 1.25 7.00 -7.87
N ARG A 56 2.48 6.96 -7.34
CA ARG A 56 3.60 6.24 -7.95
C ARG A 56 3.83 4.92 -7.23
N SER A 57 4.15 3.87 -7.99
CA SER A 57 4.46 2.55 -7.40
C SER A 57 5.76 1.97 -7.94
N ILE A 58 6.50 1.29 -7.07
CA ILE A 58 7.66 0.48 -7.44
C ILE A 58 7.42 -0.97 -7.01
N ARG A 59 7.74 -1.92 -7.90
CA ARG A 59 7.72 -3.36 -7.63
C ARG A 59 9.13 -3.92 -7.81
N PHE A 60 9.65 -4.67 -6.86
CA PHE A 60 10.97 -5.32 -6.96
C PHE A 60 11.01 -6.57 -6.08
N SER A 61 11.94 -7.49 -6.37
CA SER A 61 12.05 -8.73 -5.57
C SER A 61 12.46 -8.43 -4.13
N GLY A 62 11.75 -9.00 -3.16
CA GLY A 62 12.09 -8.92 -1.74
C GLY A 62 13.46 -9.52 -1.41
N ASN A 63 14.00 -10.39 -2.28
CA ASN A 63 15.34 -10.97 -2.13
C ASN A 63 16.47 -9.94 -2.29
N LEU A 64 16.19 -8.79 -2.91
CA LEU A 64 17.13 -7.67 -2.96
C LEU A 64 17.39 -7.06 -1.58
N ILE A 65 16.54 -7.34 -0.60
CA ILE A 65 16.62 -6.80 0.76
C ILE A 65 17.10 -7.90 1.70
N ARG A 66 18.37 -7.82 2.10
CA ARG A 66 18.92 -8.70 3.14
C ARG A 66 18.19 -8.49 4.48
N SER A 67 18.17 -9.54 5.28
CA SER A 67 17.73 -9.43 6.68
C SER A 67 18.69 -8.53 7.46
N MET A 68 18.14 -7.77 8.41
CA MET A 68 18.87 -6.85 9.28
C MET A 68 18.41 -6.99 10.73
N GLY A 69 19.18 -6.42 11.65
CA GLY A 69 18.80 -6.32 13.06
C GLY A 69 17.65 -5.35 13.31
N ARG A 70 16.97 -5.54 14.45
CA ARG A 70 15.85 -4.70 14.89
C ARG A 70 16.19 -3.22 15.02
N SER A 71 17.39 -2.87 15.46
CA SER A 71 17.82 -1.47 15.66
C SER A 71 18.28 -0.77 14.38
N ALA A 72 18.42 -1.48 13.25
CA ALA A 72 18.87 -0.90 11.99
C ALA A 72 17.81 0.03 11.38
N LEU A 73 18.26 1.07 10.65
CA LEU A 73 17.42 2.02 9.92
C LEU A 73 16.76 1.42 8.66
N GLY A 74 17.31 0.33 8.13
CA GLY A 74 16.91 -0.21 6.83
C GLY A 74 17.59 0.47 5.65
N VAL A 75 17.17 0.11 4.45
CA VAL A 75 17.67 0.65 3.18
C VAL A 75 16.62 1.54 2.54
N ARG A 76 17.00 2.32 1.54
CA ARG A 76 16.01 3.00 0.70
C ARG A 76 15.12 1.93 0.04
N GLY A 77 13.85 2.25 -0.21
CA GLY A 77 12.91 1.40 -0.93
C GLY A 77 12.33 2.12 -2.13
N MET A 78 12.01 3.41 -1.97
CA MET A 78 11.50 4.28 -3.01
C MET A 78 12.09 5.69 -2.84
N ILE A 79 12.19 6.45 -3.94
CA ILE A 79 12.55 7.88 -3.94
C ILE A 79 11.29 8.69 -4.25
N PHE A 80 11.10 9.79 -3.51
CA PHE A 80 9.99 10.72 -3.68
C PHE A 80 10.46 12.07 -4.23
N GLY A 81 9.53 12.80 -4.84
CA GLY A 81 9.68 14.23 -5.08
C GLY A 81 9.32 15.04 -3.83
N SER A 82 9.26 16.37 -3.96
CA SER A 82 8.70 17.21 -2.90
C SER A 82 7.23 16.85 -2.64
N GLN A 83 6.82 16.90 -1.37
CA GLN A 83 5.44 16.65 -0.90
C GLN A 83 4.91 15.22 -1.07
N ASP A 84 5.66 14.32 -1.73
CA ASP A 84 5.30 12.92 -1.85
C ASP A 84 5.92 12.07 -0.74
N TYR A 85 5.23 11.00 -0.35
CA TYR A 85 5.66 10.09 0.69
C TYR A 85 5.00 8.72 0.53
N LEU A 86 5.54 7.72 1.21
CA LEU A 86 5.01 6.37 1.17
C LEU A 86 3.69 6.29 1.94
N ILE A 87 2.68 5.64 1.35
CA ILE A 87 1.40 5.37 2.01
C ILE A 87 1.10 3.87 2.16
N ASN A 88 1.81 3.02 1.41
CA ASN A 88 1.56 1.59 1.42
C ASN A 88 2.82 0.76 1.13
N ILE A 89 2.89 -0.40 1.79
CA ILE A 89 3.73 -1.53 1.41
C ILE A 89 2.86 -2.78 1.35
N ASP A 90 3.01 -3.56 0.28
CA ASP A 90 2.46 -4.89 0.16
C ASP A 90 3.52 -5.88 -0.33
N LEU A 91 3.32 -7.15 0.00
CA LEU A 91 4.12 -8.27 -0.48
C LEU A 91 3.22 -9.15 -1.34
N VAL A 92 3.70 -9.50 -2.52
CA VAL A 92 2.90 -10.27 -3.50
C VAL A 92 3.75 -11.34 -4.13
N GLU A 93 3.11 -12.45 -4.50
CA GLU A 93 3.78 -13.49 -5.27
C GLU A 93 4.26 -12.93 -6.64
N PRO A 94 5.41 -13.39 -7.15
CA PRO A 94 5.96 -12.97 -8.43
C PRO A 94 4.99 -12.97 -9.61
N ASP A 95 4.06 -13.91 -9.61
CA ASP A 95 3.10 -14.28 -10.65
C ASP A 95 1.65 -14.06 -10.22
N SER A 96 1.44 -13.36 -9.10
CA SER A 96 0.11 -13.00 -8.58
C SER A 96 -0.81 -12.39 -9.64
N GLU A 97 -2.02 -12.95 -9.75
CA GLU A 97 -3.11 -12.46 -10.61
C GLU A 97 -3.94 -11.34 -9.96
N LYS A 98 -3.71 -11.08 -8.66
CA LYS A 98 -4.37 -10.01 -7.91
C LYS A 98 -4.19 -8.63 -8.54
N ASP A 99 -5.05 -7.70 -8.17
CA ASP A 99 -5.00 -6.32 -8.64
C ASP A 99 -4.49 -5.37 -7.54
N LEU A 100 -3.84 -4.28 -7.96
CA LEU A 100 -3.55 -3.13 -7.10
C LEU A 100 -4.71 -2.13 -7.19
N LEU A 101 -5.46 -2.03 -6.10
CA LEU A 101 -6.54 -1.07 -5.91
C LEU A 101 -5.99 0.22 -5.30
N LEU A 102 -6.26 1.35 -5.95
CA LEU A 102 -5.93 2.69 -5.46
C LEU A 102 -7.23 3.47 -5.24
N ILE A 103 -7.33 4.15 -4.10
CA ILE A 103 -8.45 5.03 -3.74
C ILE A 103 -7.90 6.43 -3.44
N THR A 104 -8.56 7.47 -3.96
CA THR A 104 -8.21 8.87 -3.72
C THR A 104 -9.07 9.50 -2.63
N GLU A 105 -8.60 10.61 -2.06
CA GLU A 105 -9.35 11.36 -1.03
C GLU A 105 -10.71 11.88 -1.54
N GLY A 106 -10.82 12.15 -2.85
CA GLY A 106 -12.06 12.58 -3.50
C GLY A 106 -13.04 11.44 -3.81
N GLY A 107 -12.82 10.22 -3.31
CA GLY A 107 -13.77 9.11 -3.47
C GLY A 107 -13.69 8.42 -4.83
N TYR A 108 -12.56 8.52 -5.54
CA TYR A 108 -12.33 7.80 -6.80
C TYR A 108 -11.48 6.57 -6.54
N ALA A 109 -11.78 5.47 -7.23
CA ALA A 109 -11.01 4.24 -7.15
C ALA A 109 -10.78 3.61 -8.52
N LYS A 110 -9.74 2.78 -8.59
CA LYS A 110 -9.51 1.85 -9.69
C LYS A 110 -8.66 0.68 -9.25
N ARG A 111 -8.84 -0.45 -9.93
CA ARG A 111 -7.95 -1.61 -9.81
C ARG A 111 -7.13 -1.78 -11.10
N THR A 112 -5.88 -2.19 -10.96
CA THR A 112 -4.97 -2.45 -12.08
C THR A 112 -4.23 -3.75 -11.81
N SER A 113 -4.18 -4.64 -12.80
CA SER A 113 -3.44 -5.90 -12.66
C SER A 113 -2.00 -5.68 -12.22
N LEU A 114 -1.56 -6.48 -11.25
CA LEU A 114 -0.18 -6.46 -10.78
C LEU A 114 0.83 -6.75 -11.91
N LYS A 115 0.40 -7.42 -12.98
CA LYS A 115 1.19 -7.67 -14.20
C LYS A 115 1.58 -6.40 -14.94
N GLU A 116 0.82 -5.30 -14.83
CA GLU A 116 1.18 -4.02 -15.46
C GLU A 116 2.35 -3.30 -14.76
N PHE A 117 2.72 -3.75 -13.56
CA PHE A 117 3.82 -3.19 -12.79
C PHE A 117 5.07 -4.01 -13.03
N ARG A 118 5.89 -3.59 -14.01
CA ARG A 118 7.19 -4.23 -14.26
C ARG A 118 8.04 -4.32 -12.98
N ARG A 119 8.72 -5.44 -12.80
CA ARG A 119 9.71 -5.63 -11.73
C ARG A 119 10.97 -4.80 -12.03
N PHE A 120 11.34 -3.91 -11.13
CA PHE A 120 12.60 -3.18 -11.19
C PHE A 120 13.75 -4.07 -10.73
N LYS A 121 14.92 -3.94 -11.38
CA LYS A 121 16.15 -4.67 -11.02
C LYS A 121 16.72 -4.25 -9.65
N ARG A 122 16.30 -3.10 -9.12
CA ARG A 122 16.81 -2.49 -7.88
C ARG A 122 15.66 -1.83 -7.11
N GLN A 123 15.76 -1.78 -5.79
CA GLN A 123 14.96 -0.86 -4.98
C GLN A 123 15.41 0.60 -5.21
N GLY A 124 14.63 1.57 -4.71
CA GLY A 124 15.09 2.95 -4.57
C GLY A 124 14.97 3.75 -5.85
N SER A 125 14.10 3.30 -6.75
CA SER A 125 13.64 4.08 -7.89
C SER A 125 12.48 4.98 -7.47
N ARG A 126 12.11 5.96 -8.31
CA ARG A 126 10.87 6.74 -8.18
C ARG A 126 9.61 5.93 -8.53
N GLY A 127 9.75 4.70 -8.99
CA GLY A 127 8.63 3.89 -9.47
C GLY A 127 8.02 4.42 -10.77
N MET A 128 6.84 3.94 -11.10
CA MET A 128 6.04 4.33 -12.27
C MET A 128 4.69 4.92 -11.84
N MET A 129 4.07 5.71 -12.71
CA MET A 129 2.71 6.21 -12.45
C MET A 129 1.75 5.02 -12.34
N SER A 130 0.90 5.07 -11.32
CA SER A 130 -0.09 4.03 -11.01
C SER A 130 -1.51 4.55 -11.09
N ILE A 131 -1.70 5.86 -11.06
CA ILE A 131 -2.97 6.56 -11.29
C ILE A 131 -2.66 7.98 -11.79
N LYS A 132 -3.48 8.51 -12.69
CA LYS A 132 -3.41 9.92 -13.08
C LYS A 132 -4.29 10.75 -12.14
N LEU A 133 -3.66 11.53 -11.27
CA LEU A 133 -4.36 12.41 -10.32
C LEU A 133 -4.79 13.72 -10.98
N THR A 134 -5.86 14.31 -10.46
CA THR A 134 -6.34 15.66 -10.80
C THR A 134 -6.69 16.40 -9.51
N LYS A 135 -6.83 17.73 -9.58
CA LYS A 135 -7.20 18.54 -8.40
C LYS A 135 -8.51 18.07 -7.76
N GLU A 136 -9.50 17.73 -8.57
CA GLU A 136 -10.83 17.25 -8.12
C GLU A 136 -10.75 15.90 -7.40
N LYS A 137 -9.95 14.97 -7.92
CA LYS A 137 -9.82 13.63 -7.33
C LYS A 137 -8.97 13.63 -6.07
N GLY A 138 -8.11 14.64 -5.94
CA GLY A 138 -7.07 14.71 -4.92
C GLY A 138 -6.04 13.60 -5.09
N GLU A 139 -5.32 13.33 -4.02
CA GLU A 139 -4.22 12.37 -3.97
C GLU A 139 -4.68 11.00 -3.43
N VAL A 140 -3.81 9.99 -3.48
CA VAL A 140 -4.14 8.60 -3.07
C VAL A 140 -4.17 8.48 -1.55
N ILE A 141 -5.29 8.04 -0.96
CA ILE A 141 -5.44 7.88 0.49
C ILE A 141 -5.32 6.42 0.94
N ALA A 142 -5.63 5.47 0.06
CA ALA A 142 -5.54 4.06 0.37
C ALA A 142 -5.09 3.25 -0.85
N VAL A 143 -4.36 2.17 -0.55
CA VAL A 143 -3.88 1.19 -1.53
C VAL A 143 -4.06 -0.19 -0.92
N LYS A 144 -4.62 -1.12 -1.70
CA LYS A 144 -4.83 -2.51 -1.32
C LYS A 144 -4.43 -3.42 -2.48
N VAL A 145 -3.90 -4.60 -2.15
CA VAL A 145 -3.87 -5.72 -3.10
C VAL A 145 -5.16 -6.51 -2.88
N VAL A 146 -5.92 -6.73 -3.96
CA VAL A 146 -7.29 -7.25 -3.89
C VAL A 146 -7.54 -8.34 -4.92
N GLU A 147 -8.51 -9.20 -4.62
CA GLU A 147 -9.15 -10.17 -5.52
C GLU A 147 -10.56 -9.71 -5.91
N GLU A 148 -11.20 -10.37 -6.87
CA GLU A 148 -12.48 -9.88 -7.40
C GLU A 148 -13.61 -10.01 -6.37
N GLU A 149 -13.53 -11.05 -5.54
CA GLU A 149 -14.48 -11.41 -4.50
C GLU A 149 -14.36 -10.56 -3.23
N ASP A 150 -13.33 -9.72 -3.15
CA ASP A 150 -13.14 -8.81 -2.02
C ASP A 150 -14.17 -7.66 -2.04
N GLU A 151 -14.34 -7.01 -0.89
CA GLU A 151 -15.11 -5.79 -0.76
C GLU A 151 -14.30 -4.72 -0.03
N ILE A 152 -14.59 -3.46 -0.30
CA ILE A 152 -14.03 -2.34 0.47
C ILE A 152 -15.13 -1.59 1.23
N VAL A 153 -14.77 -1.10 2.41
CA VAL A 153 -15.60 -0.15 3.15
C VAL A 153 -14.89 1.20 3.16
N LEU A 154 -15.54 2.21 2.61
CA LEU A 154 -15.06 3.59 2.64
C LEU A 154 -15.81 4.38 3.71
N ILE A 155 -15.06 5.17 4.47
CA ILE A 155 -15.58 6.05 5.52
C ILE A 155 -15.15 7.48 5.18
N SER A 156 -16.09 8.41 5.11
CA SER A 156 -15.78 9.84 4.93
C SER A 156 -15.48 10.55 6.24
N GLN A 157 -14.91 11.75 6.17
CA GLN A 157 -14.65 12.59 7.33
C GLN A 157 -15.94 13.02 8.04
N GLN A 158 -17.04 13.13 7.30
CA GLN A 158 -18.37 13.42 7.84
C GLN A 158 -19.11 12.16 8.33
N GLY A 159 -18.45 11.00 8.36
CA GLY A 159 -19.01 9.76 8.92
C GLY A 159 -19.93 8.98 7.97
N VAL A 160 -19.97 9.32 6.68
CA VAL A 160 -20.68 8.50 5.69
C VAL A 160 -19.91 7.21 5.47
N VAL A 161 -20.59 6.07 5.54
CA VAL A 161 -20.00 4.75 5.34
C VAL A 161 -20.65 4.09 4.14
N ILE A 162 -19.85 3.59 3.21
CA ILE A 162 -20.31 2.79 2.08
C ILE A 162 -19.49 1.51 1.92
N ARG A 163 -20.14 0.45 1.44
CA ARG A 163 -19.50 -0.81 1.08
C ARG A 163 -19.57 -0.95 -0.44
N VAL A 164 -18.46 -1.33 -1.06
CA VAL A 164 -18.34 -1.46 -2.52
C VAL A 164 -17.66 -2.79 -2.84
N PRO A 165 -18.31 -3.70 -3.59
CA PRO A 165 -17.65 -4.88 -4.13
C PRO A 165 -16.48 -4.52 -5.03
N VAL A 166 -15.35 -5.22 -4.91
CA VAL A 166 -14.17 -4.94 -5.74
C VAL A 166 -14.45 -5.23 -7.21
N GLU A 167 -15.28 -6.23 -7.51
CA GLU A 167 -15.71 -6.56 -8.87
C GLU A 167 -16.34 -5.36 -9.61
N GLU A 168 -17.11 -4.50 -8.91
CA GLU A 168 -17.75 -3.31 -9.46
C GLU A 168 -16.76 -2.16 -9.74
N ILE A 169 -15.57 -2.19 -9.14
CA ILE A 169 -14.55 -1.16 -9.36
C ILE A 169 -13.85 -1.41 -10.70
N HIS A 170 -13.83 -0.41 -11.56
CA HIS A 170 -13.32 -0.57 -12.92
C HIS A 170 -11.83 -0.98 -12.97
N LYS A 171 -11.55 -2.11 -13.63
CA LYS A 171 -10.20 -2.61 -13.91
C LYS A 171 -9.63 -1.89 -15.12
N THR A 172 -8.59 -1.08 -14.90
CA THR A 172 -7.99 -0.24 -15.94
C THR A 172 -6.48 -0.19 -15.85
N GLY A 173 -5.83 0.24 -16.93
CA GLY A 173 -4.40 0.41 -16.95
C GLY A 173 -3.87 1.52 -16.02
N ARG A 174 -2.57 1.50 -15.76
CA ARG A 174 -1.90 2.38 -14.78
C ARG A 174 -2.09 3.88 -14.97
N TYR A 175 -2.32 4.37 -16.19
CA TYR A 175 -2.42 5.81 -16.49
C TYR A 175 -3.86 6.36 -16.44
N SER A 176 -4.84 5.52 -16.12
CA SER A 176 -6.22 5.97 -15.95
C SER A 176 -6.40 6.78 -14.65
N GLN A 177 -7.50 7.52 -14.56
CA GLN A 177 -7.83 8.32 -13.39
C GLN A 177 -8.77 7.62 -12.40
N GLY A 178 -9.26 6.42 -12.73
CA GLY A 178 -10.31 5.73 -11.98
C GLY A 178 -11.71 6.34 -12.04
N VAL A 179 -12.66 5.65 -11.42
CA VAL A 179 -14.09 5.97 -11.41
C VAL A 179 -14.53 6.40 -10.01
N LYS A 180 -15.62 7.16 -9.91
CA LYS A 180 -16.16 7.59 -8.62
C LYS A 180 -16.84 6.40 -7.94
N VAL A 181 -16.42 6.08 -6.72
CA VAL A 181 -17.01 5.01 -5.90
C VAL A 181 -17.73 5.55 -4.66
N MET A 182 -17.41 6.79 -4.25
CA MET A 182 -18.08 7.46 -3.14
C MET A 182 -18.55 8.86 -3.57
N ASN A 183 -19.83 9.15 -3.37
CA ASN A 183 -20.35 10.50 -3.49
C ASN A 183 -20.10 11.25 -2.18
N LEU A 184 -19.19 12.21 -2.24
CA LEU A 184 -18.84 13.09 -1.14
C LEU A 184 -19.61 14.41 -1.24
N ALA A 185 -20.03 14.94 -0.10
CA ALA A 185 -20.54 16.31 0.00
C ALA A 185 -19.42 17.32 -0.31
N PRO A 186 -19.75 18.60 -0.61
CA PRO A 186 -18.74 19.64 -0.73
C PRO A 186 -17.81 19.67 0.50
N GLU A 187 -16.51 19.77 0.26
CA GLU A 187 -15.44 19.73 1.28
C GLU A 187 -15.30 18.41 2.07
N ASP A 188 -16.15 17.39 1.85
CA ASP A 188 -15.96 16.06 2.44
C ASP A 188 -14.89 15.27 1.69
N LYS A 189 -14.23 14.36 2.41
CA LYS A 189 -13.14 13.51 1.91
C LYS A 189 -13.23 12.12 2.47
N VAL A 190 -12.71 11.14 1.73
CA VAL A 190 -12.45 9.80 2.28
C VAL A 190 -11.43 9.93 3.42
N ALA A 191 -11.82 9.46 4.60
CA ALA A 191 -11.00 9.43 5.80
C ALA A 191 -10.30 8.07 5.98
N SER A 192 -11.00 6.98 5.68
CA SER A 192 -10.48 5.62 5.88
C SER A 192 -11.04 4.63 4.87
N VAL A 193 -10.27 3.57 4.60
CA VAL A 193 -10.67 2.46 3.75
C VAL A 193 -10.25 1.13 4.38
N ALA A 194 -11.23 0.27 4.64
CA ALA A 194 -11.02 -1.11 5.07
C ALA A 194 -11.21 -2.07 3.90
N LEU A 195 -10.45 -3.17 3.90
CA LEU A 195 -10.63 -4.29 2.97
C LEU A 195 -11.30 -5.42 3.74
N ILE A 196 -12.30 -6.03 3.13
CA ILE A 196 -12.97 -7.23 3.62
C ILE A 196 -12.69 -8.31 2.60
N SER A 197 -11.97 -9.35 3.01
CA SER A 197 -11.62 -10.45 2.12
C SER A 197 -12.85 -11.30 1.79
N GLY A 198 -12.96 -11.69 0.52
CA GLY A 198 -14.07 -12.54 0.02
C GLY A 198 -14.06 -13.97 0.56
N GLU A 199 -12.93 -14.43 1.10
CA GLU A 199 -12.90 -15.65 1.90
C GLU A 199 -13.79 -15.44 3.13
N ARG A 200 -14.90 -16.19 3.20
CA ARG A 200 -15.68 -16.35 4.43
C ARG A 200 -14.68 -16.61 5.55
N ALA A 201 -14.51 -15.63 6.44
CA ALA A 201 -14.07 -15.93 7.77
C ALA A 201 -15.11 -16.90 8.32
N ASN A 202 -14.86 -18.20 8.19
CA ASN A 202 -15.56 -19.22 8.94
C ASN A 202 -15.22 -18.92 10.40
N LEU A 203 -16.08 -18.11 11.00
CA LEU A 203 -16.17 -17.88 12.43
C LEU A 203 -17.04 -19.01 13.00
N ASP A 204 -16.60 -20.25 12.78
CA ASP A 204 -17.12 -21.45 13.44
C ASP A 204 -15.97 -22.11 14.22
#